data_AF-A0A7V9BIY7-F1
#
_entry.id   AF-A0A7V9BIY7-F1
#
_cell.length_a   1.000
_cell.length_b   1.000
_cell.length_c   1.000
_cell.angle_alpha   90.00
_cell.angle_beta   90.00
_cell.angle_gamma   90.00
#
_symmetry.space_group_name_H-M   'P 1'
#
loop_
_entity.id
_entity.type
_entity.pdbx_description
1 polymer ?
#
loop_
_entity_poly.entity_id
_entity_poly.type
_entity_poly.pdbx_seq_one_letter_code
_entity_poly.pdbx_strand_id
1 'polypeptide(L)'
;MGPHAFALVLALSLIAFPAVPWTNPGGTQSRLSDAEMESFLRTARVGRARGTGKGVTDSDRATLSDGTLSHDAHIQTIDESKSKFVGERTIEFNFRDSWQFNIAAYRIDRLLGLQLVPVSVERNWRGEPAAFTWWVDDVLMDEGERLKQKLEPPDSRCWNEQTHLIRMLDQLIDNVDRNLGNMLITKGWRVWAIDHTRAFRLSKTPRPAMLTGIDRTVLQRLEALDFATLKRIVDGYITDGDIRALLSRRDGIVAHFKAHASLVYDRRDPAAGCSQ
;
A
#
# COMPACT_ATOMS: atom_id res chain seq x y z
N MET A 1 66.04 -60.50 3.04
CA MET A 1 65.62 -60.31 1.64
C MET A 1 64.12 -60.56 1.60
N GLY A 2 63.34 -59.55 1.19
CA GLY A 2 62.01 -59.26 1.71
C GLY A 2 60.87 -60.19 1.27
N PRO A 3 59.75 -60.21 2.02
CA PRO A 3 58.53 -60.84 1.55
C PRO A 3 57.64 -59.82 0.81
N HIS A 4 57.10 -60.31 -0.31
CA HIS A 4 56.23 -59.62 -1.24
C HIS A 4 54.93 -59.13 -0.58
N ALA A 5 54.61 -57.85 -0.78
CA ALA A 5 53.31 -57.28 -0.45
C ALA A 5 52.28 -57.69 -1.51
N PHE A 6 51.26 -58.46 -1.10
CA PHE A 6 50.05 -58.69 -1.89
C PHE A 6 49.17 -57.43 -1.82
N ALA A 7 48.94 -56.78 -2.97
CA ALA A 7 47.96 -55.71 -3.11
C ALA A 7 46.56 -56.32 -3.30
N LEU A 8 45.68 -56.12 -2.31
CA LEU A 8 44.26 -56.47 -2.39
C LEU A 8 43.53 -55.32 -3.11
N VAL A 9 43.06 -55.57 -4.34
CA VAL A 9 42.18 -54.63 -5.06
C VAL A 9 40.76 -54.80 -4.54
N LEU A 10 40.31 -53.87 -3.69
CA LEU A 10 38.89 -53.74 -3.31
C LEU A 10 38.11 -53.08 -4.45
N ALA A 11 37.27 -53.85 -5.14
CA ALA A 11 36.27 -53.32 -6.06
C ALA A 11 35.13 -52.66 -5.26
N LEU A 12 35.12 -51.33 -5.20
CA LEU A 12 33.96 -50.57 -4.70
C LEU A 12 32.80 -50.73 -5.70
N SER A 13 31.78 -51.47 -5.29
CA SER A 13 30.50 -51.53 -6.00
C SER A 13 29.73 -50.24 -5.72
N LEU A 14 29.61 -49.37 -6.73
CA LEU A 14 28.74 -48.20 -6.70
C LEU A 14 27.28 -48.64 -6.69
N ILE A 15 26.65 -48.60 -5.51
CA ILE A 15 25.20 -48.73 -5.38
C ILE A 15 24.60 -47.40 -5.83
N ALA A 16 24.06 -47.36 -7.04
CA ALA A 16 23.27 -46.24 -7.54
C ALA A 16 21.94 -46.18 -6.79
N PHE A 17 21.82 -45.26 -5.83
CA PHE A 17 20.52 -44.92 -5.25
C PHE A 17 19.72 -44.13 -6.31
N PRO A 18 18.43 -44.44 -6.54
CA PRO A 18 17.59 -43.60 -7.38
C PRO A 18 17.53 -42.21 -6.74
N ALA A 19 17.89 -41.19 -7.51
CA ALA A 19 17.72 -39.81 -7.10
C ALA A 19 16.21 -39.59 -6.87
N VAL A 20 15.80 -39.49 -5.61
CA VAL A 20 14.47 -38.99 -5.26
C VAL A 20 14.45 -37.54 -5.76
N PRO A 21 13.59 -37.17 -6.73
CA PRO A 21 13.48 -35.78 -7.12
C PRO A 21 13.10 -34.98 -5.88
N TRP A 22 13.98 -34.06 -5.49
CA TRP A 22 13.61 -33.02 -4.53
C TRP A 22 12.57 -32.17 -5.24
N THR A 23 11.30 -32.49 -5.03
CA THR A 23 10.23 -31.55 -5.29
C THR A 23 10.46 -30.42 -4.31
N ASN A 24 11.06 -29.32 -4.78
CA ASN A 24 10.91 -28.04 -4.11
C ASN A 24 9.40 -27.85 -3.92
N PRO A 25 8.87 -27.78 -2.70
CA PRO A 25 7.63 -27.06 -2.51
C PRO A 25 8.04 -25.61 -2.74
N GLY A 26 8.15 -25.20 -4.00
CA GLY A 26 7.95 -23.81 -4.38
C GLY A 26 6.50 -23.52 -4.05
N GLY A 27 6.23 -23.39 -2.75
CA GLY A 27 4.96 -22.97 -2.23
C GLY A 27 4.74 -21.62 -2.85
N THR A 28 3.87 -21.59 -3.85
CA THR A 28 3.01 -20.45 -4.05
C THR A 28 2.25 -20.35 -2.73
N GLN A 29 2.84 -19.68 -1.73
CA GLN A 29 2.05 -19.10 -0.66
C GLN A 29 1.03 -18.27 -1.40
N SER A 30 -0.20 -18.78 -1.47
CA SER A 30 -1.33 -18.04 -1.99
C SER A 30 -1.30 -16.71 -1.28
N ARG A 31 -1.01 -15.63 -2.00
CA ARG A 31 -1.13 -14.29 -1.44
C ARG A 31 -2.56 -14.19 -0.94
N LEU A 32 -2.72 -13.88 0.35
CA LEU A 32 -4.04 -13.68 0.94
C LEU A 32 -4.81 -12.69 0.07
N SER A 33 -6.08 -13.01 -0.20
CA SER A 33 -7.00 -12.05 -0.81
C SER A 33 -7.27 -10.89 0.15
N ASP A 34 -7.74 -9.77 -0.40
CA ASP A 34 -8.17 -8.63 0.42
C ASP A 34 -9.22 -9.04 1.47
N ALA A 35 -10.18 -9.90 1.10
CA ALA A 35 -11.22 -10.37 2.01
C ALA A 35 -10.65 -11.21 3.18
N GLU A 36 -9.65 -12.04 2.92
CA GLU A 36 -8.95 -12.80 3.96
C GLU A 36 -8.15 -11.87 4.87
N MET A 37 -7.43 -10.89 4.31
CA MET A 37 -6.71 -9.88 5.10
C MET A 37 -7.67 -9.03 5.95
N GLU A 38 -8.79 -8.58 5.39
CA GLU A 38 -9.81 -7.84 6.12
C GLU A 38 -10.38 -8.67 7.29
N SER A 39 -10.74 -9.92 7.03
CA SER A 39 -11.26 -10.83 8.06
C SER A 39 -10.22 -11.03 9.17
N PHE A 40 -8.97 -11.29 8.81
CA PHE A 40 -7.88 -11.45 9.76
C PHE A 40 -7.70 -10.19 10.63
N LEU A 41 -7.62 -9.01 10.02
CA LEU A 41 -7.46 -7.75 10.75
C LEU A 41 -8.63 -7.48 11.71
N ARG A 42 -9.85 -7.88 11.34
CA ARG A 42 -11.05 -7.72 12.18
C ARG A 42 -11.10 -8.69 13.36
N THR A 43 -10.70 -9.94 13.18
CA THR A 43 -11.00 -11.02 14.14
C THR A 43 -9.78 -11.57 14.88
N ALA A 44 -8.59 -11.54 14.28
CA ALA A 44 -7.40 -12.13 14.86
C ALA A 44 -7.09 -11.51 16.24
N ARG A 45 -6.62 -12.32 17.18
CA ARG A 45 -6.29 -11.88 18.54
C ARG A 45 -5.11 -10.91 18.47
N VAL A 46 -5.27 -9.72 19.05
CA VAL A 46 -4.19 -8.75 19.14
C VAL A 46 -3.23 -9.14 20.27
N GLY A 47 -1.96 -9.31 19.92
CA GLY A 47 -0.88 -9.58 20.87
C GLY A 47 -0.30 -8.31 21.49
N ARG A 48 1.00 -8.31 21.79
CA ARG A 48 1.68 -7.13 22.34
C ARG A 48 1.77 -6.04 21.27
N ALA A 49 1.26 -4.86 21.58
CA ALA A 49 1.44 -3.65 20.79
C ALA A 49 2.65 -2.84 21.30
N ARG A 50 3.33 -2.15 20.40
CA ARG A 50 4.39 -1.18 20.73
C ARG A 50 4.17 0.08 19.90
N GLY A 51 4.40 1.25 20.51
CA GLY A 51 4.38 2.51 19.77
C GLY A 51 5.37 2.48 18.61
N THR A 52 4.95 2.96 17.44
CA THR A 52 5.83 3.12 16.29
C THR A 52 6.73 4.33 16.56
N GLY A 53 7.98 4.12 16.95
CA GLY A 53 8.94 5.20 17.26
C GLY A 53 9.28 6.18 16.12
N LYS A 54 8.55 6.11 14.99
CA LYS A 54 8.60 7.05 13.85
C LYS A 54 7.17 7.57 13.61
N GLY A 55 6.98 8.89 13.66
CA GLY A 55 5.68 9.55 13.40
C GLY A 55 5.36 10.64 14.43
N VAL A 56 4.43 11.54 14.09
CA VAL A 56 3.90 12.58 15.01
C VAL A 56 2.68 12.06 15.79
N THR A 57 1.97 11.08 15.25
CA THR A 57 0.74 10.51 15.82
C THR A 57 1.00 9.29 16.69
N ASP A 58 0.26 9.13 17.78
CA ASP A 58 0.25 7.94 18.64
C ASP A 58 -0.27 6.71 17.89
N SER A 59 0.59 6.07 17.10
CA SER A 59 0.27 4.83 16.40
C SER A 59 1.02 3.63 16.94
N ASP A 60 0.35 2.48 16.91
CA ASP A 60 0.83 1.23 17.45
C ASP A 60 1.14 0.25 16.32
N ARG A 61 2.21 -0.53 16.45
CA ARG A 61 2.39 -1.78 15.71
C ARG A 61 2.07 -2.94 16.64
N ALA A 62 1.20 -3.84 16.23
CA ALA A 62 0.84 -5.03 16.99
C ALA A 62 0.92 -6.29 16.13
N THR A 63 1.38 -7.38 16.72
CA THR A 63 1.31 -8.71 16.10
C THR A 63 -0.05 -9.33 16.41
N LEU A 64 -0.80 -9.68 15.37
CA LEU A 64 -2.10 -10.33 15.44
C LEU A 64 -1.93 -11.83 15.14
N SER A 65 -2.80 -12.67 15.69
CA SER A 65 -2.86 -14.08 15.30
C SER A 65 -4.25 -14.69 15.49
N ASP A 66 -4.67 -15.51 14.53
CA ASP A 66 -5.89 -16.34 14.58
C ASP A 66 -5.59 -17.81 14.92
N GLY A 67 -4.34 -18.11 15.30
CA GLY A 67 -3.85 -19.47 15.56
C GLY A 67 -3.27 -20.19 14.33
N THR A 68 -3.59 -19.74 13.12
CA THR A 68 -3.05 -20.28 11.86
C THR A 68 -2.07 -19.31 11.22
N LEU A 69 -2.45 -18.04 11.15
CA LEU A 69 -1.65 -16.95 10.65
C LEU A 69 -1.20 -16.07 11.83
N SER A 70 0.03 -15.56 11.73
CA SER A 70 0.54 -14.50 12.59
C SER A 70 1.07 -13.40 11.69
N HIS A 71 0.56 -12.19 11.86
CA HIS A 71 0.91 -11.07 10.99
C HIS A 71 0.75 -9.74 11.75
N ASP A 72 1.54 -8.74 11.40
CA ASP A 72 1.50 -7.45 12.04
C ASP A 72 0.42 -6.53 11.46
N ALA A 73 -0.08 -5.62 12.29
CA ALA A 73 -0.95 -4.53 11.89
C ALA A 73 -0.42 -3.20 12.43
N HIS A 74 -0.59 -2.15 11.65
CA HIS A 74 -0.49 -0.76 12.09
C HIS A 74 -1.86 -0.31 12.58
N ILE A 75 -1.92 0.23 13.79
CA ILE A 75 -3.13 0.66 14.47
C ILE A 75 -3.06 2.16 14.69
N GLN A 76 -4.03 2.90 14.15
CA GLN A 76 -4.16 4.35 14.32
C GLN A 76 -5.52 4.69 14.90
N THR A 77 -5.55 5.50 15.97
CA THR A 77 -6.76 6.01 16.63
C THR A 77 -6.91 7.53 16.50
N ILE A 78 -6.00 8.20 15.79
CA ILE A 78 -6.00 9.65 15.64
C ILE A 78 -7.32 10.12 15.00
N ASP A 79 -8.02 11.06 15.63
CA ASP A 79 -9.23 11.67 15.09
C ASP A 79 -9.37 13.10 15.61
N GLU A 80 -8.67 14.04 14.96
CA GLU A 80 -8.65 15.45 15.31
C GLU A 80 -9.31 16.31 14.24
N SER A 81 -10.10 17.29 14.70
CA SER A 81 -10.64 18.35 13.84
C SER A 81 -10.50 19.71 14.51
N LYS A 82 -9.95 20.69 13.79
CA LYS A 82 -9.76 22.07 14.27
C LYS A 82 -10.14 23.05 13.17
N SER A 83 -10.87 24.11 13.51
CA SER A 83 -11.21 25.18 12.56
C SER A 83 -9.97 25.91 12.03
N LYS A 84 -8.93 26.02 12.87
CA LYS A 84 -7.62 26.58 12.55
C LYS A 84 -6.53 25.79 13.28
N PHE A 85 -5.53 25.35 12.53
CA PHE A 85 -4.29 24.79 13.03
C PHE A 85 -3.14 25.73 12.66
N VAL A 86 -2.25 25.99 13.62
CA VAL A 86 -1.05 26.82 13.40
C VAL A 86 0.15 25.90 13.58
N GLY A 87 0.73 25.47 12.46
CA GLY A 87 2.01 24.78 12.45
C GLY A 87 3.17 25.77 12.50
N GLU A 88 4.41 25.26 12.54
CA GLU A 88 5.61 26.10 12.61
C GLU A 88 5.76 27.07 11.43
N ARG A 89 5.24 26.70 10.25
CA ARG A 89 5.39 27.48 9.00
C ARG A 89 4.09 27.72 8.24
N THR A 90 2.97 27.13 8.66
CA THR A 90 1.71 27.16 7.91
C THR A 90 0.53 27.32 8.85
N ILE A 91 -0.49 28.05 8.37
CA ILE A 91 -1.81 28.07 8.99
C ILE A 91 -2.73 27.25 8.10
N GLU A 92 -3.37 26.25 8.69
CA GLU A 92 -4.34 25.41 8.01
C GLU A 92 -5.73 25.66 8.57
N PHE A 93 -6.68 25.95 7.68
CA PHE A 93 -8.09 26.06 8.03
C PHE A 93 -8.78 24.71 7.80
N ASN A 94 -9.75 24.38 8.65
CA ASN A 94 -10.45 23.09 8.63
C ASN A 94 -9.48 21.91 8.69
N PHE A 95 -8.54 21.97 9.63
CA PHE A 95 -7.59 20.89 9.89
C PHE A 95 -8.36 19.63 10.31
N ARG A 96 -8.04 18.52 9.66
CA ARG A 96 -8.49 17.17 9.99
C ARG A 96 -7.32 16.20 9.94
N ASP A 97 -7.27 15.30 10.89
CA ASP A 97 -6.33 14.18 10.96
C ASP A 97 -7.09 12.98 11.50
N SER A 98 -7.45 12.03 10.65
CA SER A 98 -8.42 10.97 11.01
C SER A 98 -8.03 9.59 10.50
N TRP A 99 -8.06 8.60 11.39
CA TRP A 99 -7.85 7.18 11.10
C TRP A 99 -8.81 6.67 10.02
N GLN A 100 -10.03 7.23 9.97
CA GLN A 100 -11.08 6.86 9.01
C GLN A 100 -10.61 7.01 7.57
N PHE A 101 -9.72 7.96 7.30
CA PHE A 101 -9.26 8.28 5.96
C PHE A 101 -8.36 7.19 5.36
N ASN A 102 -7.65 6.40 6.19
CA ASN A 102 -6.94 5.22 5.70
C ASN A 102 -7.91 4.19 5.09
N ILE A 103 -9.03 3.96 5.77
CA ILE A 103 -10.05 3.00 5.32
C ILE A 103 -10.75 3.52 4.06
N ALA A 104 -11.13 4.81 4.04
CA ALA A 104 -11.73 5.42 2.86
C ALA A 104 -10.78 5.38 1.65
N ALA A 105 -9.49 5.68 1.84
CA ALA A 105 -8.48 5.62 0.79
C ALA A 105 -8.30 4.18 0.27
N TYR A 106 -8.22 3.19 1.16
CA TYR A 106 -8.16 1.77 0.79
C TYR A 106 -9.36 1.33 -0.06
N ARG A 107 -10.58 1.69 0.34
CA ARG A 107 -11.79 1.29 -0.40
C ARG A 107 -11.88 1.97 -1.77
N ILE A 108 -11.50 3.25 -1.86
CA ILE A 108 -11.43 3.97 -3.15
C ILE A 108 -10.34 3.39 -4.05
N ASP A 109 -9.18 3.05 -3.48
CA ASP A 109 -8.09 2.38 -4.19
C ASP A 109 -8.57 1.09 -4.86
N ARG A 110 -9.29 0.23 -4.12
CA ARG A 110 -9.83 -1.03 -4.68
C ARG A 110 -10.95 -0.81 -5.69
N LEU A 111 -11.81 0.18 -5.48
CA LEU A 111 -12.85 0.56 -6.45
C LEU A 111 -12.24 0.98 -7.80
N LEU A 112 -11.13 1.71 -7.77
CA LEU A 112 -10.38 2.11 -8.96
C LEU A 112 -9.40 1.01 -9.44
N GLY A 113 -9.20 -0.02 -8.62
CA GLY A 113 -8.27 -1.13 -8.77
C GLY A 113 -6.81 -0.70 -8.85
N LEU A 114 -6.43 0.33 -8.10
CA LEU A 114 -5.06 0.86 -8.08
C LEU A 114 -4.08 -0.12 -7.44
N GLN A 115 -4.47 -0.73 -6.32
CA GLN A 115 -3.66 -1.61 -5.48
C GLN A 115 -2.41 -0.93 -4.89
N LEU A 116 -2.53 0.32 -4.45
CA LEU A 116 -1.44 1.13 -3.90
C LEU A 116 -1.56 1.34 -2.39
N VAL A 117 -2.77 1.21 -1.84
CA VAL A 117 -3.05 1.39 -0.41
C VAL A 117 -3.16 0.02 0.27
N PRO A 118 -2.50 -0.22 1.42
CA PRO A 118 -2.64 -1.47 2.17
C PRO A 118 -4.08 -1.69 2.63
N VAL A 119 -4.43 -2.95 2.92
CA VAL A 119 -5.77 -3.28 3.43
C VAL A 119 -5.98 -2.63 4.79
N SER A 120 -7.06 -1.89 4.95
CA SER A 120 -7.42 -1.21 6.20
C SER A 120 -8.87 -1.49 6.58
N VAL A 121 -9.08 -1.86 7.84
CA VAL A 121 -10.41 -2.11 8.41
C VAL A 121 -10.61 -1.31 9.68
N GLU A 122 -11.87 -1.03 9.98
CA GLU A 122 -12.26 -0.51 11.29
C GLU A 122 -12.33 -1.63 12.32
N ARG A 123 -11.75 -1.39 13.49
CA ARG A 123 -11.86 -2.26 14.67
C ARG A 123 -11.63 -1.45 15.95
N ASN A 124 -12.28 -1.85 17.04
CA ASN A 124 -12.05 -1.23 18.35
C ASN A 124 -10.65 -1.58 18.89
N TRP A 125 -9.93 -0.57 19.36
CA TRP A 125 -8.66 -0.68 20.05
C TRP A 125 -8.74 0.05 21.39
N ARG A 126 -8.68 -0.72 22.49
CA ARG A 126 -8.68 -0.20 23.87
C ARG A 126 -9.85 0.75 24.19
N GLY A 127 -11.03 0.46 23.65
CA GLY A 127 -12.24 1.26 23.86
C GLY A 127 -12.51 2.26 22.73
N GLU A 128 -11.54 2.59 21.89
CA GLU A 128 -11.69 3.58 20.82
C GLU A 128 -11.78 2.93 19.42
N PRO A 129 -12.54 3.50 18.47
CA PRO A 129 -12.45 3.13 17.07
C PRO A 129 -11.05 3.38 16.50
N ALA A 130 -10.59 2.48 15.64
CA ALA A 130 -9.26 2.57 15.03
C ALA A 130 -9.23 2.01 13.61
N ALA A 131 -8.29 2.50 12.81
CA ALA A 131 -7.88 1.83 11.59
C ALA A 131 -6.85 0.75 11.93
N PHE A 132 -7.15 -0.49 11.59
CA PHE A 132 -6.19 -1.59 11.55
C PHE A 132 -5.76 -1.78 10.11
N THR A 133 -4.51 -1.47 9.82
CA THR A 133 -3.92 -1.52 8.48
C THR A 133 -2.92 -2.67 8.41
N TRP A 134 -3.01 -3.48 7.36
CA TRP A 134 -2.08 -4.56 7.08
C TRP A 134 -0.65 -4.04 7.06
N TRP A 135 0.23 -4.64 7.84
CA TRP A 135 1.64 -4.27 7.80
C TRP A 135 2.24 -4.67 6.45
N VAL A 136 2.88 -3.74 5.74
CA VAL A 136 3.47 -4.08 4.44
C VAL A 136 4.70 -4.96 4.64
N ASP A 137 4.66 -6.16 4.06
CA ASP A 137 5.77 -7.11 4.08
C ASP A 137 6.88 -6.73 3.11
N ASP A 138 8.08 -7.28 3.34
CA ASP A 138 9.22 -7.16 2.45
C ASP A 138 9.60 -5.72 2.06
N VAL A 139 9.27 -4.75 2.91
CA VAL A 139 9.72 -3.36 2.76
C VAL A 139 11.24 -3.35 2.78
N LEU A 140 11.82 -2.87 1.69
CA LEU A 140 13.25 -2.69 1.54
C LEU A 140 13.67 -1.32 2.06
N MET A 141 12.90 -0.27 1.76
CA MET A 141 13.16 1.12 2.15
C MET A 141 11.93 2.00 1.95
N ASP A 142 11.98 3.25 2.41
CA ASP A 142 11.09 4.32 1.95
C ASP A 142 11.74 5.16 0.84
N GLU A 143 10.97 6.01 0.15
CA GLU A 143 11.48 6.84 -0.95
C GLU A 143 12.57 7.83 -0.50
N GLY A 144 12.53 8.28 0.77
CA GLY A 144 13.54 9.17 1.32
C GLY A 144 14.88 8.46 1.43
N GLU A 145 14.86 7.22 1.90
CA GLU A 145 16.04 6.36 1.93
C GLU A 145 16.56 6.03 0.53
N ARG A 146 15.68 5.71 -0.45
CA ARG A 146 16.09 5.48 -1.84
C ARG A 146 16.88 6.65 -2.40
N LEU A 147 16.35 7.86 -2.25
CA LEU A 147 16.99 9.09 -2.73
C LEU A 147 18.30 9.39 -1.99
N LYS A 148 18.35 9.17 -0.66
CA LYS A 148 19.57 9.32 0.13
C LYS A 148 20.68 8.37 -0.34
N GLN A 149 20.32 7.13 -0.65
CA GLN A 149 21.24 6.12 -1.15
C GLN A 149 21.50 6.23 -2.67
N LYS A 150 20.83 7.16 -3.37
CA LYS A 150 20.93 7.37 -4.83
C LYS A 150 20.67 6.09 -5.63
N LEU A 151 19.71 5.30 -5.18
CA LEU A 151 19.34 4.07 -5.85
C LEU A 151 18.35 4.34 -6.97
N GLU A 152 18.67 3.90 -8.18
CA GLU A 152 17.75 3.95 -9.30
C GLU A 152 16.82 2.73 -9.31
N PRO A 153 15.55 2.88 -9.72
CA PRO A 153 14.69 1.74 -9.91
C PRO A 153 15.22 0.83 -11.02
N PRO A 154 15.12 -0.51 -10.87
CA PRO A 154 15.57 -1.45 -11.89
C PRO A 154 14.80 -1.28 -13.22
N ASP A 155 13.56 -0.79 -13.13
CA ASP A 155 12.74 -0.43 -14.28
C ASP A 155 12.07 0.93 -14.04
N SER A 156 12.57 1.96 -14.73
CA SER A 156 12.06 3.33 -14.62
C SER A 156 10.62 3.48 -15.13
N ARG A 157 10.19 2.70 -16.12
CA ARG A 157 8.81 2.74 -16.61
C ARG A 157 7.86 2.25 -15.52
N CYS A 158 8.19 1.15 -14.84
CA CYS A 158 7.34 0.54 -13.82
C CYS A 158 7.21 1.47 -12.62
N TRP A 159 8.34 2.03 -12.22
CA TRP A 159 8.40 3.05 -11.19
C TRP A 159 7.53 4.27 -11.52
N ASN A 160 7.63 4.79 -12.75
CA ASN A 160 6.84 5.94 -13.19
C ASN A 160 5.33 5.62 -13.21
N GLU A 161 4.93 4.44 -13.71
CA GLU A 161 3.52 4.00 -13.69
C GLU A 161 2.93 4.01 -12.27
N GLN A 162 3.66 3.47 -11.28
CA GLN A 162 3.21 3.45 -9.88
C GLN A 162 3.14 4.86 -9.27
N THR A 163 4.18 5.67 -9.46
CA THR A 163 4.25 7.02 -8.87
C THR A 163 3.25 8.00 -9.53
N HIS A 164 2.95 7.83 -10.81
CA HIS A 164 1.86 8.54 -11.50
C HIS A 164 0.52 8.29 -10.82
N LEU A 165 0.20 7.03 -10.54
CA LEU A 165 -1.07 6.66 -9.90
C LEU A 165 -1.15 7.11 -8.44
N ILE A 166 -0.05 7.11 -7.69
CA ILE A 166 -0.01 7.69 -6.33
C ILE A 166 -0.32 9.18 -6.39
N ARG A 167 0.34 9.94 -7.28
CA ARG A 167 0.07 11.39 -7.42
C ARG A 167 -1.37 11.66 -7.83
N MET A 168 -1.92 10.87 -8.74
CA MET A 168 -3.33 10.95 -9.14
C MET A 168 -4.27 10.65 -7.96
N LEU A 169 -4.02 9.58 -7.20
CA LEU A 169 -4.80 9.24 -6.00
C LEU A 169 -4.75 10.37 -4.98
N ASP A 170 -3.57 10.91 -4.69
CA ASP A 170 -3.40 12.03 -3.76
C ASP A 170 -4.13 13.30 -4.26
N GLN A 171 -4.22 13.53 -5.58
CA GLN A 171 -5.08 14.60 -6.12
C GLN A 171 -6.57 14.28 -5.97
N LEU A 172 -6.99 13.04 -6.16
CA LEU A 172 -8.39 12.64 -6.04
C LEU A 172 -8.90 12.79 -4.61
N ILE A 173 -8.14 12.26 -3.64
CA ILE A 173 -8.48 12.32 -2.22
C ILE A 173 -8.00 13.61 -1.55
N ASP A 174 -7.29 14.48 -2.26
CA ASP A 174 -6.66 15.70 -1.72
C ASP A 174 -5.83 15.43 -0.45
N ASN A 175 -4.90 14.48 -0.58
CA ASN A 175 -3.91 14.21 0.46
C ASN A 175 -2.85 15.30 0.46
N VAL A 176 -2.78 16.06 1.56
CA VAL A 176 -1.83 17.17 1.72
C VAL A 176 -0.54 16.76 2.42
N ASP A 177 -0.44 15.52 2.89
CA ASP A 177 0.66 15.05 3.73
C ASP A 177 1.51 13.94 3.07
N ARG A 178 1.33 13.71 1.76
CA ARG A 178 2.22 12.81 1.03
C ARG A 178 3.65 13.33 1.10
N ASN A 179 4.50 12.55 1.76
CA ASN A 179 5.94 12.77 1.87
C ASN A 179 6.69 11.48 1.54
N LEU A 180 8.02 11.57 1.42
CA LEU A 180 8.87 10.45 0.98
C LEU A 180 8.84 9.26 1.95
N GLY A 181 8.66 9.51 3.25
CA GLY A 181 8.54 8.45 4.26
C GLY A 181 7.23 7.66 4.16
N ASN A 182 6.20 8.24 3.55
CA ASN A 182 4.89 7.62 3.35
C ASN A 182 4.78 6.86 2.01
N MET A 183 5.92 6.59 1.37
CA MET A 183 6.03 5.76 0.17
C MET A 183 6.99 4.60 0.45
N LEU A 184 6.43 3.44 0.80
CA LEU A 184 7.21 2.23 1.08
C LEU A 184 7.56 1.52 -0.22
N ILE A 185 8.80 1.08 -0.36
CA ILE A 185 9.32 0.33 -1.50
C ILE A 185 9.66 -1.07 -1.02
N THR A 186 9.01 -2.08 -1.59
CA THR A 186 9.28 -3.50 -1.30
C THR A 186 10.52 -4.00 -2.03
N LYS A 187 11.03 -5.18 -1.66
CA LYS A 187 12.15 -5.85 -2.37
C LYS A 187 11.90 -6.05 -3.87
N GLY A 188 10.64 -6.26 -4.25
CA GLY A 188 10.20 -6.36 -5.66
C GLY A 188 9.97 -5.00 -6.32
N TRP A 189 10.37 -3.89 -5.69
CA TRP A 189 10.18 -2.51 -6.17
C TRP A 189 8.73 -2.10 -6.41
N ARG A 190 7.78 -2.78 -5.74
CA ARG A 190 6.42 -2.28 -5.62
C ARG A 190 6.36 -1.16 -4.58
N VAL A 191 5.64 -0.10 -4.91
CA VAL A 191 5.43 1.07 -4.05
C VAL A 191 4.06 0.99 -3.38
N TRP A 192 4.03 1.21 -2.06
CA TRP A 192 2.82 1.34 -1.26
C TRP A 192 2.71 2.76 -0.73
N ALA A 193 1.55 3.37 -0.95
CA ALA A 193 1.18 4.65 -0.37
C ALA A 193 0.51 4.40 0.97
N ILE A 194 1.23 4.70 2.05
CA ILE A 194 0.72 4.57 3.42
C ILE A 194 0.28 5.94 3.97
N ASP A 195 -0.39 5.89 5.11
CA ASP A 195 -0.71 7.05 5.94
C ASP A 195 -1.48 8.16 5.21
N HIS A 196 -2.81 8.03 5.23
CA HIS A 196 -3.75 8.92 4.56
C HIS A 196 -4.60 9.75 5.54
N THR A 197 -4.20 9.82 6.81
CA THR A 197 -5.01 10.46 7.86
C THR A 197 -5.25 11.96 7.61
N ARG A 198 -4.41 12.57 6.79
CA ARG A 198 -4.50 13.98 6.38
C ARG A 198 -5.11 14.20 4.98
N ALA A 199 -5.85 13.22 4.48
CA ALA A 199 -6.58 13.32 3.21
C ALA A 199 -7.98 13.98 3.33
N PHE A 200 -8.74 13.89 2.25
CA PHE A 200 -10.11 14.35 2.05
C PHE A 200 -10.30 15.82 2.41
N ARG A 201 -9.38 16.71 2.00
CA ARG A 201 -9.59 18.16 2.18
C ARG A 201 -10.68 18.69 1.25
N LEU A 202 -11.06 19.95 1.44
CA LEU A 202 -12.22 20.56 0.79
C LEU A 202 -11.91 21.23 -0.55
N SER A 203 -10.67 21.20 -1.05
CA SER A 203 -10.35 21.76 -2.37
C SER A 203 -11.12 21.02 -3.46
N LYS A 204 -11.73 21.71 -4.40
CA LYS A 204 -12.48 21.05 -5.50
C LYS A 204 -11.65 20.84 -6.76
N THR A 205 -10.43 21.35 -6.78
CA THR A 205 -9.61 21.41 -8.00
C THR A 205 -8.34 20.59 -7.81
N PRO A 206 -8.05 19.62 -8.70
CA PRO A 206 -6.80 18.90 -8.69
C PRO A 206 -5.67 19.80 -9.20
N ARG A 207 -4.42 19.50 -8.86
CA ARG A 207 -3.24 20.24 -9.37
C ARG A 207 -2.75 19.60 -10.68
N PRO A 208 -2.93 20.22 -11.86
CA PRO A 208 -2.61 19.59 -13.15
C PRO A 208 -1.14 19.20 -13.29
N ALA A 209 -0.23 19.97 -12.70
CA ALA A 209 1.20 19.68 -12.70
C ALA A 209 1.57 18.34 -12.03
N MET A 210 0.71 17.81 -11.16
CA MET A 210 0.90 16.50 -10.52
C MET A 210 0.33 15.34 -11.36
N LEU A 211 -0.49 15.63 -12.37
CA LEU A 211 -1.19 14.65 -13.21
C LEU A 211 -0.36 14.32 -14.46
N THR A 212 0.77 13.64 -14.25
CA THR A 212 1.77 13.38 -15.30
C THR A 212 1.57 12.05 -16.04
N GLY A 213 0.59 11.25 -15.63
CA GLY A 213 0.23 10.03 -16.34
C GLY A 213 -0.90 9.26 -15.64
N ILE A 214 -1.63 8.45 -16.39
CA ILE A 214 -2.66 7.57 -15.84
C ILE A 214 -2.83 6.30 -16.68
N ASP A 215 -3.18 5.21 -16.01
CA ASP A 215 -3.61 3.99 -16.69
C ASP A 215 -4.99 4.17 -17.36
N ARG A 216 -5.15 3.61 -18.56
CA ARG A 216 -6.38 3.69 -19.35
C ARG A 216 -7.59 3.12 -18.63
N THR A 217 -7.43 1.98 -17.96
CA THR A 217 -8.54 1.33 -17.23
C THR A 217 -8.90 2.13 -15.99
N VAL A 218 -7.92 2.69 -15.28
CA VAL A 218 -8.14 3.59 -14.15
C VAL A 218 -8.90 4.85 -14.60
N LEU A 219 -8.53 5.45 -15.74
CA LEU A 219 -9.24 6.61 -16.29
C LEU A 219 -10.71 6.29 -16.59
N GLN A 220 -10.99 5.15 -17.22
CA GLN A 220 -12.35 4.69 -17.49
C GLN A 220 -13.15 4.49 -16.19
N ARG A 221 -12.53 3.94 -15.14
CA ARG A 221 -13.18 3.78 -13.82
C ARG A 221 -13.45 5.11 -13.14
N LEU A 222 -12.54 6.09 -13.26
CA LEU A 222 -12.79 7.44 -12.79
C LEU A 222 -13.99 8.06 -13.51
N GLU A 223 -14.08 7.93 -14.84
CA GLU A 223 -15.22 8.43 -15.62
C GLU A 223 -16.56 7.85 -15.17
N ALA A 224 -16.59 6.56 -14.82
CA ALA A 224 -17.78 5.88 -14.33
C ALA A 224 -18.11 6.16 -12.85
N LEU A 225 -17.19 6.74 -12.08
CA LEU A 225 -17.34 6.94 -10.65
C LEU A 225 -18.48 7.94 -10.34
N ASP A 226 -19.43 7.57 -9.48
CA ASP A 226 -20.52 8.47 -9.11
C ASP A 226 -20.70 8.57 -7.60
N PHE A 227 -21.58 9.49 -7.19
CA PHE A 227 -21.85 9.74 -5.79
C PHE A 227 -22.43 8.52 -5.07
N ALA A 228 -23.35 7.79 -5.71
CA ALA A 228 -24.00 6.63 -5.09
C ALA A 228 -23.00 5.49 -4.86
N THR A 229 -22.13 5.24 -5.83
CA THR A 229 -21.08 4.22 -5.76
C THR A 229 -20.07 4.57 -4.68
N LEU A 230 -19.60 5.82 -4.64
CA LEU A 230 -18.70 6.28 -3.58
C LEU A 230 -19.36 6.19 -2.23
N LYS A 231 -20.55 6.77 -2.05
CA LYS A 231 -21.27 6.74 -0.78
C LYS A 231 -21.40 5.31 -0.25
N ARG A 232 -21.84 4.35 -1.08
CA ARG A 232 -21.95 2.95 -0.68
C ARG A 232 -20.64 2.35 -0.13
N ILE A 233 -19.48 2.76 -0.63
CA ILE A 233 -18.20 2.21 -0.18
C ILE A 233 -17.55 3.00 0.97
N VAL A 234 -17.83 4.29 1.14
CA VAL A 234 -17.15 5.12 2.17
C VAL A 234 -18.08 5.73 3.21
N ASP A 235 -19.37 5.43 3.19
CA ASP A 235 -20.32 5.89 4.20
C ASP A 235 -19.82 5.55 5.61
N GLY A 236 -19.95 6.50 6.53
CA GLY A 236 -19.42 6.39 7.89
C GLY A 236 -17.95 6.79 8.07
N TYR A 237 -17.15 6.91 6.99
CA TYR A 237 -15.73 7.30 7.07
C TYR A 237 -15.44 8.71 6.55
N ILE A 238 -16.24 9.21 5.61
CA ILE A 238 -16.16 10.58 5.11
C ILE A 238 -17.58 11.13 4.90
N THR A 239 -17.71 12.46 4.87
CA THR A 239 -19.01 13.13 4.74
C THR A 239 -19.48 13.22 3.29
N ASP A 240 -20.77 13.49 3.07
CA ASP A 240 -21.31 13.80 1.74
C ASP A 240 -20.62 15.01 1.09
N GLY A 241 -20.16 15.98 1.90
CA GLY A 241 -19.38 17.11 1.41
C GLY A 241 -18.01 16.69 0.86
N ASP A 242 -17.34 15.75 1.54
CA ASP A 242 -16.07 15.18 1.10
C ASP A 242 -16.22 14.41 -0.21
N ILE A 243 -17.29 13.61 -0.33
CA ILE A 243 -17.60 12.88 -1.57
C ILE A 243 -17.82 13.85 -2.73
N ARG A 244 -18.59 14.92 -2.52
CA ARG A 244 -18.83 15.93 -3.57
C ARG A 244 -17.55 16.66 -3.98
N ALA A 245 -16.69 17.02 -3.03
CA ALA A 245 -15.40 17.64 -3.33
C ALA A 245 -14.49 16.69 -4.12
N LEU A 246 -14.44 15.41 -3.74
CA LEU A 246 -13.73 14.37 -4.48
C LEU A 246 -14.26 14.22 -5.91
N LEU A 247 -15.58 14.22 -6.12
CA LEU A 247 -16.16 14.13 -7.46
C LEU A 247 -15.82 15.36 -8.33
N SER A 248 -15.78 16.56 -7.75
CA SER A 248 -15.28 17.74 -8.47
C SER A 248 -13.82 17.57 -8.90
N ARG A 249 -12.97 17.00 -8.03
CA ARG A 249 -11.59 16.69 -8.38
C ARG A 249 -11.49 15.61 -9.44
N ARG A 250 -12.33 14.56 -9.35
CA ARG A 250 -12.46 13.53 -10.39
C ARG A 250 -12.75 14.17 -11.74
N ASP A 251 -13.74 15.04 -11.84
CA ASP A 251 -14.14 15.68 -13.10
C ASP A 251 -12.95 16.45 -13.71
N GLY A 252 -12.20 17.19 -12.88
CA GLY A 252 -10.98 17.88 -13.29
C GLY A 252 -9.86 16.94 -13.75
N ILE A 253 -9.65 15.81 -13.07
CA ILE A 253 -8.66 14.80 -13.44
C ILE A 253 -9.02 14.16 -14.79
N VAL A 254 -10.29 13.79 -14.99
CA VAL A 254 -10.78 13.22 -16.25
C VAL A 254 -10.61 14.21 -17.40
N ALA A 255 -11.01 15.48 -17.19
CA ALA A 255 -10.87 16.51 -18.21
C ALA A 255 -9.39 16.72 -18.60
N HIS A 256 -8.49 16.74 -17.61
CA HIS A 256 -7.04 16.84 -17.85
C HIS A 256 -6.53 15.73 -18.75
N PHE A 257 -6.83 14.46 -18.45
CA PHE A 257 -6.30 13.34 -19.23
C PHE A 257 -6.99 13.16 -20.59
N LYS A 258 -8.26 13.59 -20.75
CA LYS A 258 -8.90 13.67 -22.07
C LYS A 258 -8.23 14.70 -22.97
N ALA A 259 -7.78 15.83 -22.41
CA ALA A 259 -7.04 16.85 -23.16
C ALA A 259 -5.59 16.44 -23.47
N HIS A 260 -5.02 15.50 -22.72
CA HIS A 260 -3.63 15.07 -22.84
C HIS A 260 -3.51 13.56 -23.05
N ALA A 261 -4.06 13.06 -24.16
CA ALA A 261 -4.11 11.63 -24.46
C ALA A 261 -2.74 10.94 -24.48
N SER A 262 -1.64 11.67 -24.71
CA SER A 262 -0.26 11.16 -24.64
C SER A 262 0.18 10.77 -23.23
N LEU A 263 -0.52 11.22 -22.18
CA LEU A 263 -0.25 10.85 -20.79
C LEU A 263 -0.99 9.57 -20.36
N VAL A 264 -1.85 9.03 -21.23
CA VAL A 264 -2.61 7.80 -20.96
C VAL A 264 -1.83 6.60 -21.47
N TYR A 265 -1.66 5.60 -20.61
CA TYR A 265 -0.90 4.38 -20.93
C TYR A 265 -1.67 3.13 -20.50
N ASP A 266 -1.23 1.97 -21.00
CA ASP A 266 -1.69 0.67 -20.54
C ASP A 266 -0.63 0.12 -19.57
N ARG A 267 -0.98 0.09 -18.27
CA ARG A 267 -0.02 -0.26 -17.21
C ARG A 267 0.25 -1.75 -17.14
N ARG A 268 1.39 -2.10 -16.54
CA ARG A 268 1.69 -3.49 -16.17
C ARG A 268 0.91 -3.95 -14.95
N ASP A 269 0.84 -5.26 -14.75
CA ASP A 269 0.25 -5.83 -13.54
C ASP A 269 0.97 -5.28 -12.30
N PRO A 270 0.28 -4.52 -11.42
CA PRO A 270 0.90 -3.98 -10.23
C PRO A 270 1.43 -5.08 -9.29
N ALA A 271 0.88 -6.30 -9.34
CA ALA A 271 1.30 -7.43 -8.48
C ALA A 271 2.65 -8.05 -8.89
N ALA A 272 3.15 -7.74 -10.08
CA ALA A 272 4.43 -8.24 -10.60
C ALA A 272 5.65 -7.49 -10.04
N GLY A 273 5.46 -6.27 -9.51
CA GLY A 273 6.57 -5.39 -9.12
C GLY A 273 7.39 -4.90 -10.32
N CYS A 274 8.57 -4.33 -10.06
CA CYS A 274 9.46 -3.79 -11.10
C CYS A 274 10.74 -4.61 -11.31
N SER A 275 10.87 -5.76 -10.65
CA SER A 275 12.08 -6.59 -10.72
C SER A 275 12.04 -7.67 -11.79
N GLN A 276 11.12 -7.59 -12.76
CA GLN A 276 11.06 -8.48 -13.93
C GLN A 276 11.98 -8.01 -15.06
#